data_AF-A0A7V4PRF0-F1
#
_entry.id   AF-A0A7V4PRF0-F1
#
_cell.length_a   1.000
_cell.length_b   1.000
_cell.length_c   1.000
_cell.angle_alpha   90.00
_cell.angle_beta   90.00
_cell.angle_gamma   90.00
#
_symmetry.space_group_name_H-M   'P 1'
#
loop_
_entity.id
_entity.type
_entity.pdbx_description
1 polymer ?
#
loop_
_entity_poly.entity_id
_entity_poly.type
_entity_poly.pdbx_seq_one_letter_code
_entity_poly.pdbx_strand_id
1 'polypeptide(L)'
;MSVSIRKAALLIACLPIVLGALPGSLSATEIAIEAQVGFRGLFQLGQPFPLTINLTNAGRPVEGTLEVKVWKGGPTKGTDPYPFYYQRAVLLSAQSQRGFQFVVDPDSVSRPLTVTFTGPAGEVSKEIDLRRHFSAAPLSLLLTENSIAPSIPLEGSRPAPLISLSVSEMPSEARAYHGVSAILFYEQSLRDLSRAQSAALEGWLSSGGAIVVLGSVHYALYQEPTMSRFLPVRVSGLKRFASLPSLESALKGKASPLRNLLLQDSKPVEGRVLVEEGGTPILVESSRGRGRLLYLALDIGRPPLSRWDGLPLLFALVGPLHQPERAPLTTTWDESVIAQLFWNPSFLATYVPIRAFFLWLLFYVGGVSLLAWLWRRQTWPRRTTALALLCLIAFSGFAGYFQFVRGG
;
A
#
# COMPACT_ATOMS: atom_id res chain seq x y z
N MET A 1 -2.50 39.50 -65.90
CA MET A 1 -1.70 38.29 -66.18
C MET A 1 -1.58 37.48 -64.92
N SER A 2 -2.38 36.42 -64.86
CA SER A 2 -2.50 35.43 -63.80
C SER A 2 -1.36 34.41 -63.90
N VAL A 3 -0.36 34.52 -63.02
CA VAL A 3 0.63 33.45 -62.80
C VAL A 3 0.63 33.08 -61.32
N SER A 4 -0.35 32.25 -60.98
CA SER A 4 -0.21 31.06 -60.14
C SER A 4 0.59 31.19 -58.82
N ILE A 5 -0.16 31.54 -57.77
CA ILE A 5 0.13 31.30 -56.34
C ILE A 5 0.41 29.81 -56.03
N ARG A 6 0.18 28.87 -56.97
CA ARG A 6 0.45 27.44 -56.82
C ARG A 6 1.94 27.04 -56.82
N LYS A 7 2.88 27.93 -57.19
CA LYS A 7 4.32 27.60 -57.20
C LYS A 7 5.08 27.97 -55.92
N ALA A 8 4.55 28.88 -55.10
CA ALA A 8 5.11 29.21 -53.78
C ALA A 8 4.71 28.19 -52.70
N ALA A 9 3.59 27.48 -52.89
CA ALA A 9 3.13 26.44 -51.97
C ALA A 9 3.93 25.13 -52.08
N LEU A 10 4.66 24.90 -53.18
CA LEU A 10 5.39 23.65 -53.38
C LEU A 10 6.81 23.65 -52.77
N LEU A 11 7.38 24.83 -52.49
CA LEU A 11 8.73 24.98 -51.93
C LEU A 11 8.75 25.10 -50.39
N ILE A 12 7.61 25.38 -49.77
CA ILE A 12 7.46 25.34 -48.30
C ILE A 12 6.99 23.95 -47.81
N ALA A 13 6.50 23.09 -48.71
CA ALA A 13 6.03 21.75 -48.39
C ALA A 13 7.12 20.65 -48.41
N CYS A 14 8.35 20.95 -48.84
CA CYS A 14 9.45 19.98 -48.93
C CYS A 14 10.59 20.19 -47.90
N LEU A 15 10.46 21.14 -46.98
CA LEU A 15 11.47 21.39 -45.94
C LEU A 15 11.21 20.76 -44.54
N PRO A 16 10.31 19.77 -44.33
CA PRO A 16 10.34 19.00 -43.09
C PRO A 16 10.75 17.52 -43.27
N ILE A 17 11.39 17.12 -44.39
CA ILE A 17 11.65 15.70 -44.69
C ILE A 17 13.13 15.28 -44.51
N VAL A 18 14.07 16.20 -44.21
CA VAL A 18 15.51 15.86 -44.06
C VAL A 18 16.06 16.09 -42.65
N LEU A 19 15.23 15.90 -41.62
CA LEU A 19 15.69 15.75 -40.22
C LEU A 19 15.27 14.39 -39.60
N GLY A 20 14.83 13.44 -40.42
CA GLY A 20 14.33 12.13 -40.00
C GLY A 20 15.30 10.97 -40.25
N ALA A 21 16.61 11.16 -40.04
CA ALA A 21 17.58 10.06 -40.11
C ALA A 21 18.83 10.35 -39.27
N LEU A 22 18.66 10.63 -37.99
CA LEU A 22 19.67 10.23 -37.01
C LEU A 22 19.25 8.86 -36.48
N PRO A 23 19.97 7.76 -36.81
CA PRO A 23 19.78 6.52 -36.09
C PRO A 23 20.04 6.82 -34.61
N GLY A 24 18.99 6.69 -33.80
CA GLY A 24 19.08 6.90 -32.38
C GLY A 24 20.17 6.02 -31.80
N SER A 25 21.14 6.63 -31.12
CA SER A 25 21.92 5.93 -30.12
C SER A 25 21.01 5.64 -28.94
N LEU A 26 20.14 4.63 -29.09
CA LEU A 26 19.56 3.89 -27.99
C LEU A 26 20.73 3.09 -27.39
N SER A 27 21.48 3.72 -26.48
CA SER A 27 22.16 2.94 -25.46
C SER A 27 21.04 2.40 -24.57
N ALA A 28 20.46 1.27 -24.97
CA ALA A 28 19.57 0.53 -24.09
C ALA A 28 20.38 0.26 -22.83
N THR A 29 19.99 0.84 -21.71
CA THR A 29 20.57 0.51 -20.42
C THR A 29 20.45 -1.02 -20.28
N GLU A 30 21.57 -1.74 -20.34
CA GLU A 30 21.56 -3.22 -20.31
C GLU A 30 20.94 -3.74 -19.00
N ILE A 31 20.88 -2.88 -17.98
CA ILE A 31 20.37 -3.15 -16.66
C ILE A 31 19.11 -2.31 -16.41
N ALA A 32 18.00 -2.98 -16.15
CA ALA A 32 16.75 -2.35 -15.75
C ALA A 32 16.49 -2.56 -14.26
N ILE A 33 16.01 -1.51 -13.59
CA ILE A 33 15.66 -1.53 -12.17
C ILE A 33 14.14 -1.44 -12.03
N GLU A 34 13.55 -2.45 -11.43
CA GLU A 34 12.19 -2.45 -10.94
C GLU A 34 12.18 -2.52 -9.42
N ALA A 35 11.27 -1.80 -8.79
CA ALA A 35 11.22 -1.72 -7.34
C ALA A 35 9.78 -1.70 -6.87
N GLN A 36 9.50 -2.52 -5.86
CA GLN A 36 8.21 -2.67 -5.23
C GLN A 36 8.33 -2.24 -3.78
N VAL A 37 7.59 -1.19 -3.44
CA VAL A 37 7.57 -0.58 -2.10
C VAL A 37 6.58 -1.31 -1.22
N GLY A 38 6.99 -1.69 -0.01
CA GLY A 38 6.14 -2.28 1.00
C GLY A 38 5.46 -3.57 0.53
N PHE A 39 4.26 -3.81 1.05
CA PHE A 39 3.41 -4.93 0.66
C PHE A 39 2.55 -4.48 -0.52
N ARG A 40 2.88 -4.95 -1.73
CA ARG A 40 2.16 -4.61 -2.98
C ARG A 40 1.93 -3.10 -3.19
N GLY A 41 2.94 -2.29 -2.89
CA GLY A 41 2.89 -0.83 -3.08
C GLY A 41 2.37 -0.07 -1.87
N LEU A 42 2.08 -0.72 -0.74
CA LEU A 42 1.61 -0.07 0.47
C LEU A 42 2.53 -0.35 1.66
N PHE A 43 2.78 0.68 2.47
CA PHE A 43 3.47 0.57 3.76
C PHE A 43 2.85 1.51 4.79
N GLN A 44 3.01 1.22 6.09
CA GLN A 44 2.58 2.15 7.14
C GLN A 44 3.61 3.26 7.34
N LEU A 45 3.15 4.51 7.34
CA LEU A 45 4.01 5.67 7.58
C LEU A 45 4.72 5.59 8.94
N GLY A 46 6.02 5.91 8.97
CA GLY A 46 6.84 5.96 10.18
C GLY A 46 7.28 4.59 10.71
N GLN A 47 6.96 3.50 10.01
CA GLN A 47 7.42 2.16 10.34
C GLN A 47 8.37 1.63 9.25
N PRO A 48 9.35 0.79 9.61
CA PRO A 48 10.17 0.09 8.62
C PRO A 48 9.30 -0.81 7.73
N PHE A 49 9.67 -0.90 6.46
CA PHE A 49 8.93 -1.67 5.46
C PHE A 49 9.86 -2.40 4.48
N PRO A 50 9.40 -3.50 3.86
CA PRO A 50 10.18 -4.22 2.87
C PRO A 50 10.24 -3.44 1.55
N LEU A 51 11.41 -3.40 0.93
CA LEU A 51 11.64 -2.90 -0.43
C LEU A 51 12.21 -4.04 -1.25
N THR A 52 11.46 -4.47 -2.27
CA THR A 52 11.91 -5.51 -3.19
C THR A 52 12.40 -4.86 -4.47
N ILE A 53 13.67 -5.09 -4.82
CA ILE A 53 14.30 -4.55 -6.02
C ILE A 53 14.58 -5.71 -6.97
N ASN A 54 13.99 -5.68 -8.16
CA ASN A 54 14.26 -6.61 -9.23
C ASN A 54 15.22 -5.95 -10.21
N LEU A 55 16.41 -6.54 -10.35
CA LEU A 55 17.39 -6.15 -11.34
C LEU A 55 17.32 -7.12 -12.52
N THR A 56 17.11 -6.58 -13.71
CA THR A 56 17.10 -7.36 -14.96
C THR A 56 18.33 -6.98 -15.77
N ASN A 57 19.21 -7.94 -16.02
CA ASN A 57 20.39 -7.77 -16.85
C ASN A 57 20.16 -8.44 -18.21
N ALA A 58 20.01 -7.64 -19.27
CA ALA A 58 19.90 -8.11 -20.64
C ALA A 58 21.28 -8.28 -21.33
N GLY A 59 22.35 -7.80 -20.70
CA GLY A 59 23.70 -7.76 -21.25
C GLY A 59 24.63 -8.84 -20.71
N ARG A 60 25.93 -8.50 -20.66
CA ARG A 60 26.99 -9.38 -20.15
C ARG A 60 26.92 -9.51 -18.62
N PRO A 61 27.53 -10.56 -18.02
CA PRO A 61 27.57 -10.67 -16.57
C PRO A 61 28.28 -9.46 -15.96
N VAL A 62 27.70 -8.91 -14.90
CA VAL A 62 28.19 -7.69 -14.25
C VAL A 62 28.18 -7.85 -12.73
N GLU A 63 29.28 -7.42 -12.13
CA GLU A 63 29.41 -7.25 -10.68
C GLU A 63 29.25 -5.78 -10.35
N GLY A 64 28.48 -5.47 -9.31
CA GLY A 64 28.23 -4.10 -8.91
C GLY A 64 27.73 -3.99 -7.49
N THR A 65 27.48 -2.74 -7.07
CA THR A 65 26.90 -2.42 -5.78
C THR A 65 25.49 -1.88 -6.00
N LEU A 66 24.52 -2.49 -5.31
CA LEU A 66 23.16 -1.97 -5.22
C LEU A 66 23.05 -1.13 -3.96
N GLU A 67 22.74 0.15 -4.13
CA GLU A 67 22.56 1.14 -3.08
C GLU A 67 21.12 1.63 -3.04
N VAL A 68 20.57 1.74 -1.83
CA VAL A 68 19.28 2.37 -1.58
C VAL A 68 19.49 3.56 -0.66
N LYS A 69 19.24 4.76 -1.17
CA LYS A 69 19.32 6.02 -0.45
C LYS A 69 17.96 6.40 0.10
N VAL A 70 17.89 6.57 1.42
CA VAL A 70 16.73 7.08 2.14
C VAL A 70 17.09 8.33 2.91
N TRP A 71 16.09 9.12 3.30
CA TRP A 71 16.28 10.32 4.10
C TRP A 71 15.85 10.08 5.54
N LYS A 72 16.76 10.36 6.47
CA LYS A 72 16.57 10.29 7.92
C LYS A 72 16.64 11.66 8.56
N GLY A 73 16.12 11.76 9.77
CA GLY A 73 15.99 13.03 10.50
C GLY A 73 14.90 13.92 9.92
N GLY A 74 15.06 15.22 10.10
CA GLY A 74 14.11 16.25 9.72
C GLY A 74 13.43 16.90 10.92
N PRO A 75 12.56 17.90 10.66
CA PRO A 75 11.95 18.72 11.70
C PRO A 75 11.21 17.91 12.77
N THR A 76 10.62 16.78 12.38
CA THR A 76 9.90 15.85 13.28
C THR A 76 10.80 15.15 14.30
N LYS A 77 12.10 15.07 14.04
CA LYS A 77 13.12 14.47 14.92
C LYS A 77 14.05 15.51 15.55
N GLY A 78 13.88 16.79 15.22
CA GLY A 78 14.73 17.88 15.71
C GLY A 78 16.16 17.86 15.16
N THR A 79 16.41 17.13 14.07
CA THR A 79 17.72 17.05 13.42
C THR A 79 17.62 17.45 11.95
N ASP A 80 18.70 17.94 11.36
CA ASP A 80 18.72 18.20 9.93
C ASP A 80 18.52 16.90 9.13
N PRO A 81 17.82 16.93 7.99
CA PRO A 81 17.69 15.77 7.12
C PRO A 81 19.04 15.33 6.56
N TYR A 82 19.40 14.06 6.74
CA TYR A 82 20.63 13.47 6.19
C TYR A 82 20.32 12.20 5.39
N PRO A 83 21.11 11.90 4.33
CA PRO A 83 20.94 10.68 3.56
C PRO A 83 21.51 9.48 4.34
N PHE A 84 20.81 8.36 4.28
CA PHE A 84 21.23 7.07 4.82
C PHE A 84 21.23 6.04 3.69
N TYR A 85 22.26 5.20 3.63
CA TYR A 85 22.52 4.31 2.51
C TYR A 85 22.49 2.85 2.95
N TYR A 86 21.69 2.04 2.26
CA TYR A 86 21.72 0.59 2.36
C TYR A 86 22.46 0.04 1.15
N GLN A 87 23.58 -0.65 1.36
CA GLN A 87 24.41 -1.16 0.29
C GLN A 87 24.49 -2.69 0.31
N ARG A 88 24.50 -3.30 -0.88
CA ARG A 88 24.77 -4.72 -1.05
C ARG A 88 25.56 -4.95 -2.34
N ALA A 89 26.64 -5.72 -2.26
CA ALA A 89 27.34 -6.23 -3.43
C ALA A 89 26.48 -7.29 -4.13
N VAL A 90 26.33 -7.18 -5.45
CA VAL A 90 25.48 -8.07 -6.25
C VAL A 90 26.21 -8.53 -7.51
N LEU A 91 26.02 -9.80 -7.84
CA LEU A 91 26.47 -10.41 -9.09
C LEU A 91 25.24 -10.73 -9.93
N LEU A 92 25.17 -10.14 -11.12
CA LEU A 92 24.13 -10.40 -12.11
C LEU A 92 24.71 -11.20 -13.26
N SER A 93 24.19 -12.41 -13.45
CA SER A 93 24.53 -13.25 -14.61
C SER A 93 24.00 -12.60 -15.90
N ALA A 94 24.58 -12.98 -17.04
CA ALA A 94 24.05 -12.57 -18.34
C ALA A 94 22.59 -13.03 -18.50
N GLN A 95 21.75 -12.19 -19.10
CA GLN A 95 20.36 -12.50 -19.42
C GLN A 95 19.56 -13.04 -18.22
N SER A 96 19.76 -12.43 -17.05
CA SER A 96 19.15 -12.90 -15.80
C SER A 96 18.37 -11.80 -15.09
N GLN A 97 17.36 -12.22 -14.34
CA GLN A 97 16.62 -11.36 -13.41
C GLN A 97 16.86 -11.86 -11.99
N ARG A 98 17.21 -10.95 -11.07
CA ARG A 98 17.36 -11.26 -9.65
C ARG A 98 16.64 -10.25 -8.77
N GLY A 99 15.88 -10.77 -7.81
CA GLY A 99 15.19 -10.01 -6.78
C GLY A 99 16.03 -9.87 -5.51
N PHE A 100 15.98 -8.67 -4.93
CA PHE A 100 16.78 -8.23 -3.80
C PHE A 100 15.88 -7.55 -2.79
N GLN A 101 15.70 -8.16 -1.62
CA GLN A 101 14.91 -7.56 -0.54
C GLN A 101 15.81 -6.71 0.37
N PHE A 102 15.32 -5.55 0.77
CA PHE A 102 15.86 -4.69 1.83
C PHE A 102 14.74 -4.33 2.80
N VAL A 103 15.08 -3.99 4.04
CA VAL A 103 14.15 -3.31 4.94
C VAL A 103 14.63 -1.90 5.16
N VAL A 104 13.80 -0.95 4.78
CA VAL A 104 14.12 0.48 4.81
C VAL A 104 13.19 1.20 5.79
N ASP A 105 13.72 2.27 6.39
CA ASP A 105 13.09 3.02 7.48
C ASP A 105 13.29 4.55 7.28
N PRO A 106 12.70 5.14 6.23
CA PRO A 106 12.80 6.58 6.01
C PRO A 106 12.02 7.35 7.11
N ASP A 107 12.62 8.40 7.67
CA ASP A 107 11.92 9.32 8.59
C ASP A 107 11.04 10.32 7.83
N SER A 108 11.25 10.45 6.52
CA SER A 108 10.52 11.38 5.67
C SER A 108 10.07 10.72 4.37
N VAL A 109 8.78 10.89 4.05
CA VAL A 109 8.19 10.50 2.76
C VAL A 109 8.09 11.66 1.77
N SER A 110 8.47 12.88 2.17
CA SER A 110 8.42 14.05 1.27
C SER A 110 9.54 14.05 0.23
N ARG A 111 10.57 13.24 0.46
CA ARG A 111 11.70 13.05 -0.45
C ARG A 111 11.62 11.67 -1.11
N PRO A 112 11.97 11.55 -2.40
CA PRO A 112 11.98 10.27 -3.06
C PRO A 112 13.06 9.37 -2.46
N LEU A 113 12.80 8.07 -2.51
CA LEU A 113 13.79 7.03 -2.28
C LEU A 113 14.53 6.77 -3.59
N THR A 114 15.85 6.75 -3.57
CA THR A 114 16.66 6.52 -4.78
C THR A 114 17.29 5.14 -4.69
N VAL A 115 17.08 4.32 -5.71
CA VAL A 115 17.75 3.02 -5.88
C VAL A 115 18.79 3.18 -6.98
N THR A 116 20.04 2.89 -6.66
CA THR A 116 21.18 3.07 -7.55
C THR A 116 21.92 1.75 -7.67
N PHE A 117 22.11 1.29 -8.90
CA PHE A 117 23.03 0.21 -9.21
C PHE A 117 24.29 0.81 -9.84
N THR A 118 25.44 0.56 -9.23
CA THR A 118 26.74 1.01 -9.72
C THR A 118 27.59 -0.19 -10.12
N GLY A 119 27.94 -0.29 -11.40
CA GLY A 119 28.84 -1.32 -11.93
C GLY A 119 29.96 -0.72 -12.78
N PRO A 120 30.90 -1.56 -13.26
CA PRO A 120 32.01 -1.12 -14.11
C PRO A 120 31.53 -0.53 -15.45
N ALA A 121 30.33 -0.88 -15.90
CA ALA A 121 29.72 -0.38 -17.13
C ALA A 121 28.97 0.95 -16.96
N GLY A 122 28.79 1.45 -15.73
CA GLY A 122 28.10 2.70 -15.43
C GLY A 122 27.16 2.62 -14.23
N GLU A 123 26.41 3.70 -14.02
CA GLU A 123 25.42 3.84 -12.94
C GLU A 123 24.01 3.89 -13.52
N VAL A 124 23.09 3.14 -12.92
CA VAL A 124 21.66 3.20 -13.22
C VAL A 124 20.93 3.56 -11.95
N SER A 125 20.18 4.66 -11.99
CA SER A 125 19.46 5.19 -10.83
C SER A 125 17.97 5.31 -11.12
N LYS A 126 17.14 4.95 -10.13
CA LYS A 126 15.68 5.04 -10.17
C LYS A 126 15.15 5.71 -8.92
N GLU A 127 14.40 6.79 -9.10
CA GLU A 127 13.70 7.48 -8.02
C GLU A 127 12.29 6.92 -7.83
N ILE A 128 11.90 6.79 -6.57
CA ILE A 128 10.62 6.24 -6.15
C ILE A 128 9.95 7.23 -5.21
N ASP A 129 8.79 7.73 -5.64
CA ASP A 129 7.99 8.64 -4.84
C ASP A 129 7.20 7.89 -3.75
N LEU A 130 7.67 7.98 -2.50
CA LEU A 130 7.04 7.31 -1.36
C LEU A 130 5.65 7.87 -1.03
N ARG A 131 5.32 9.09 -1.45
CA ARG A 131 4.03 9.75 -1.16
C ARG A 131 2.82 9.01 -1.76
N ARG A 132 3.06 8.18 -2.78
CA ARG A 132 2.02 7.40 -3.47
C ARG A 132 1.77 6.03 -2.85
N HIS A 133 2.57 5.64 -1.86
CA HIS A 133 2.66 4.27 -1.37
C HIS A 133 2.42 4.14 0.15
N PHE A 134 2.15 5.24 0.86
CA PHE A 134 1.96 5.19 2.31
C PHE A 134 0.48 5.05 2.71
N SER A 135 0.27 4.36 3.83
CA SER A 135 -0.98 4.30 4.58
C SER A 135 -0.77 4.93 5.95
N ALA A 136 -1.75 5.73 6.39
CA ALA A 136 -1.76 6.27 7.75
C ALA A 136 -2.18 5.22 8.79
N ALA A 137 -2.95 4.21 8.37
CA ALA A 137 -3.36 3.09 9.22
C ALA A 137 -2.40 1.90 9.04
N PRO A 138 -2.21 1.07 10.07
CA PRO A 138 -1.46 -0.18 9.93
C PRO A 138 -2.12 -1.10 8.89
N LEU A 139 -1.31 -1.96 8.28
CA LEU A 139 -1.74 -2.87 7.21
C LEU A 139 -2.14 -4.22 7.79
N SER A 140 -3.12 -4.87 7.20
CA SER A 140 -3.46 -6.26 7.49
C SER A 140 -3.03 -7.13 6.31
N LEU A 141 -2.29 -8.20 6.58
CA LEU A 141 -1.82 -9.10 5.52
C LEU A 141 -2.65 -10.38 5.52
N LEU A 142 -3.06 -10.85 4.35
CA LEU A 142 -3.75 -12.10 4.17
C LEU A 142 -2.85 -13.06 3.38
N LEU A 143 -2.42 -14.14 4.02
CA LEU A 143 -1.78 -15.25 3.32
C LEU A 143 -2.84 -16.24 2.86
N THR A 144 -2.98 -16.34 1.54
CA THR A 144 -3.94 -17.20 0.86
C THR A 144 -3.41 -17.56 -0.52
N GLU A 145 -3.54 -18.83 -0.91
CA GLU A 145 -3.36 -19.26 -2.31
C GLU A 145 -4.61 -19.00 -3.15
N ASN A 146 -5.74 -18.75 -2.50
CA ASN A 146 -7.01 -18.54 -3.16
C ASN A 146 -7.12 -17.12 -3.72
N SER A 147 -7.55 -16.99 -4.98
CA SER A 147 -7.79 -15.70 -5.64
C SER A 147 -8.94 -14.91 -5.01
N ILE A 148 -9.82 -15.58 -4.26
CA ILE A 148 -10.94 -14.95 -3.57
C ILE A 148 -10.60 -14.80 -2.09
N ALA A 149 -10.27 -13.57 -1.69
CA ALA A 149 -10.09 -13.24 -0.28
C ALA A 149 -11.46 -13.27 0.43
N PRO A 150 -11.59 -13.94 1.60
CA PRO A 150 -12.79 -13.84 2.41
C PRO A 150 -13.01 -12.39 2.87
N SER A 151 -14.27 -12.00 3.05
CA SER A 151 -14.62 -10.73 3.70
C SER A 151 -14.33 -10.85 5.19
N ILE A 152 -13.22 -10.27 5.65
CA ILE A 152 -12.82 -10.32 7.06
C ILE A 152 -13.20 -8.98 7.71
N PRO A 153 -14.19 -8.94 8.61
CA PRO A 153 -14.56 -7.72 9.31
C PRO A 153 -13.52 -7.44 10.41
N LEU A 154 -12.39 -6.86 10.02
CA LEU A 154 -11.38 -6.38 10.96
C LEU A 154 -11.90 -5.10 11.63
N GLU A 155 -12.17 -5.16 12.93
CA GLU A 155 -12.65 -4.01 13.69
C GLU A 155 -11.58 -2.91 13.82
N GLY A 156 -11.99 -1.67 13.60
CA GLY A 156 -11.17 -0.48 13.81
C GLY A 156 -11.90 0.78 13.33
N SER A 157 -11.63 1.95 13.95
CA SER A 157 -12.22 3.23 13.55
C SER A 157 -11.87 3.69 12.12
N ARG A 158 -10.91 3.02 11.49
CA ARG A 158 -10.56 3.13 10.07
C ARG A 158 -10.27 1.73 9.52
N PRO A 159 -10.82 1.35 8.35
CA PRO A 159 -10.52 0.06 7.76
C PRO A 159 -9.03 -0.01 7.40
N ALA A 160 -8.29 -0.92 8.03
CA ALA A 160 -6.92 -1.24 7.66
C ALA A 160 -6.93 -1.88 6.25
N PRO A 161 -6.06 -1.44 5.31
CA PRO A 161 -5.94 -2.10 4.02
C PRO A 161 -5.60 -3.59 4.21
N LEU A 162 -6.41 -4.47 3.64
CA LEU A 162 -6.16 -5.91 3.60
C LEU A 162 -5.42 -6.26 2.32
N ILE A 163 -4.21 -6.81 2.44
CA ILE A 163 -3.32 -7.09 1.31
C ILE A 163 -3.07 -8.59 1.25
N SER A 164 -3.52 -9.23 0.17
CA SER A 164 -3.21 -10.63 -0.07
C SER A 164 -1.78 -10.82 -0.55
N LEU A 165 -1.06 -11.76 0.04
CA LEU A 165 0.32 -12.10 -0.28
C LEU A 165 0.50 -13.61 -0.37
N SER A 166 1.44 -14.03 -1.20
CA SER A 166 1.97 -15.39 -1.19
C SER A 166 3.07 -15.55 -0.15
N VAL A 167 3.37 -16.79 0.24
CA VAL A 167 4.48 -17.11 1.15
C VAL A 167 5.83 -16.61 0.60
N SER A 168 6.00 -16.63 -0.73
CA SER A 168 7.23 -16.15 -1.38
C SER A 168 7.47 -14.63 -1.22
N GLU A 169 6.39 -13.85 -1.05
CA GLU A 169 6.45 -12.39 -0.87
C GLU A 169 6.78 -11.99 0.59
N MET A 170 6.80 -12.95 1.52
CA MET A 170 6.98 -12.68 2.95
C MET A 170 8.41 -12.20 3.26
N PRO A 171 8.57 -11.08 3.99
CA PRO A 171 9.87 -10.62 4.46
C PRO A 171 10.63 -11.63 5.31
N SER A 172 11.95 -11.66 5.13
CA SER A 172 12.84 -12.51 5.93
C SER A 172 13.35 -11.85 7.22
N GLU A 173 12.89 -10.63 7.53
CA GLU A 173 13.31 -9.84 8.69
C GLU A 173 12.11 -9.34 9.49
N ALA A 174 12.12 -9.52 10.81
CA ALA A 174 11.00 -9.17 11.69
C ALA A 174 10.63 -7.67 11.61
N ARG A 175 11.64 -6.79 11.47
CA ARG A 175 11.42 -5.34 11.38
C ARG A 175 10.53 -4.92 10.20
N ALA A 176 10.49 -5.68 9.11
CA ALA A 176 9.66 -5.38 7.95
C ALA A 176 8.15 -5.41 8.25
N TYR A 177 7.75 -6.10 9.33
CA TYR A 177 6.35 -6.27 9.73
C TYR A 177 5.88 -5.23 10.75
N HIS A 178 6.70 -4.24 11.14
CA HIS A 178 6.28 -3.23 12.11
C HIS A 178 5.10 -2.38 11.64
N GLY A 179 4.96 -2.22 10.31
CA GLY A 179 3.82 -1.55 9.70
C GLY A 179 2.53 -2.39 9.62
N VAL A 180 2.55 -3.60 10.16
CA VAL A 180 1.48 -4.60 10.03
C VAL A 180 0.77 -4.78 11.37
N SER A 181 -0.56 -4.64 11.37
CA SER A 181 -1.41 -4.87 12.55
C SER A 181 -1.63 -6.35 12.80
N ALA A 182 -1.96 -7.10 11.75
CA ALA A 182 -2.25 -8.52 11.82
C ALA A 182 -1.87 -9.25 10.53
N ILE A 183 -1.47 -10.51 10.67
CA ILE A 183 -1.27 -11.44 9.55
C ILE A 183 -2.29 -12.56 9.67
N LEU A 184 -3.07 -12.76 8.63
CA LEU A 184 -4.16 -13.72 8.58
C LEU A 184 -3.75 -14.90 7.70
N PHE A 185 -3.87 -16.11 8.22
CA PHE A 185 -3.65 -17.34 7.46
C PHE A 185 -4.99 -17.94 7.09
N TYR A 186 -5.22 -18.15 5.80
CA TYR A 186 -6.43 -18.77 5.30
C TYR A 186 -6.11 -19.61 4.07
N GLU A 187 -6.35 -20.92 4.15
CA GLU A 187 -6.11 -21.87 3.04
C GLU A 187 -4.69 -21.74 2.43
N GLN A 188 -3.66 -21.55 3.26
CA GLN A 188 -2.27 -21.40 2.83
C GLN A 188 -1.39 -22.51 3.43
N SER A 189 -0.61 -23.20 2.59
CA SER A 189 0.48 -24.07 3.07
C SER A 189 1.67 -23.22 3.52
N LEU A 190 2.30 -23.57 4.64
CA LEU A 190 3.52 -22.90 5.12
C LEU A 190 4.77 -23.77 4.92
N ARG A 191 4.69 -24.81 4.07
CA ARG A 191 5.84 -25.70 3.79
C ARG A 191 7.02 -24.96 3.16
N ASP A 192 6.73 -24.03 2.26
CA ASP A 192 7.75 -23.28 1.52
C ASP A 192 8.30 -22.07 2.29
N LEU A 193 7.83 -21.87 3.53
CA LEU A 193 8.33 -20.81 4.39
C LEU A 193 9.78 -21.10 4.76
N SER A 194 10.69 -20.22 4.35
CA SER A 194 12.10 -20.36 4.69
C SER A 194 12.34 -20.22 6.19
N ARG A 195 13.48 -20.73 6.69
CA ARG A 195 13.87 -20.59 8.09
C ARG A 195 13.95 -19.12 8.53
N ALA A 196 14.45 -18.24 7.65
CA ALA A 196 14.56 -16.81 7.92
C ALA A 196 13.19 -16.13 8.04
N GLN A 197 12.27 -16.41 7.10
CA GLN A 197 10.89 -15.90 7.17
C GLN A 197 10.15 -16.44 8.40
N SER A 198 10.33 -17.72 8.74
CA SER A 198 9.71 -18.30 9.93
C SER A 198 10.22 -17.65 11.21
N ALA A 199 11.54 -17.45 11.34
CA ALA A 199 12.13 -16.74 12.48
C ALA A 199 11.68 -15.27 12.54
N ALA A 200 11.54 -14.60 11.40
CA ALA A 200 11.05 -13.23 11.32
C ALA A 200 9.60 -13.11 11.82
N LEU A 201 8.73 -14.02 11.41
CA LEU A 201 7.35 -14.09 11.87
C LEU A 201 7.25 -14.35 13.38
N GLU A 202 8.06 -15.26 13.91
CA GLU A 202 8.09 -15.55 15.34
C GLU A 202 8.63 -14.38 16.17
N GLY A 203 9.67 -13.71 15.66
CA GLY A 203 10.22 -12.50 16.28
C GLY A 203 9.19 -11.37 16.29
N TRP A 204 8.48 -11.16 15.18
CA TRP A 204 7.42 -10.16 15.09
C TRP A 204 6.23 -10.48 16.01
N LEU A 205 5.76 -11.73 16.02
CA LEU A 205 4.72 -12.20 16.93
C LEU A 205 5.14 -11.96 18.38
N SER A 206 6.33 -12.41 18.77
CA SER A 206 6.84 -12.22 20.14
C SER A 206 6.97 -10.74 20.54
N SER A 207 7.16 -9.86 19.56
CA SER A 207 7.29 -8.41 19.75
C SER A 207 5.96 -7.66 19.86
N GLY A 208 4.80 -8.31 19.69
CA GLY A 208 3.49 -7.65 19.76
C GLY A 208 2.63 -7.80 18.50
N GLY A 209 3.10 -8.53 17.49
CA GLY A 209 2.30 -8.86 16.31
C GLY A 209 1.07 -9.72 16.64
N ALA A 210 0.09 -9.71 15.74
CA ALA A 210 -1.10 -10.56 15.86
C ALA A 210 -1.21 -11.51 14.66
N ILE A 211 -1.29 -12.81 14.91
CA ILE A 211 -1.59 -13.80 13.86
C ILE A 211 -2.99 -14.32 14.07
N VAL A 212 -3.79 -14.34 12.99
CA VAL A 212 -5.13 -14.93 12.99
C VAL A 212 -5.15 -16.09 12.01
N VAL A 213 -5.37 -17.30 12.51
CA VAL A 213 -5.52 -18.49 11.67
C VAL A 213 -7.00 -18.79 11.52
N LEU A 214 -7.49 -18.62 10.29
CA LEU A 214 -8.86 -18.90 9.89
C LEU A 214 -8.92 -20.33 9.39
N GLY A 215 -9.75 -21.15 10.01
CA GLY A 215 -9.95 -22.54 9.63
C GLY A 215 -10.57 -22.67 8.25
N SER A 216 -10.41 -23.85 7.66
CA SER A 216 -11.06 -24.20 6.40
C SER A 216 -11.36 -25.68 6.31
N VAL A 217 -12.15 -26.07 5.31
CA VAL A 217 -12.41 -27.48 5.00
C VAL A 217 -11.13 -28.26 4.63
N HIS A 218 -10.07 -27.57 4.22
CA HIS A 218 -8.76 -28.15 3.90
C HIS A 218 -7.91 -28.35 5.16
N TYR A 219 -8.43 -29.09 6.15
CA TYR A 219 -7.83 -29.24 7.49
C TYR A 219 -6.40 -29.80 7.47
N ALA A 220 -6.01 -30.56 6.44
CA ALA A 220 -4.67 -31.12 6.31
C ALA A 220 -3.56 -30.05 6.25
N LEU A 221 -3.85 -28.85 5.75
CA LEU A 221 -2.90 -27.72 5.75
C LEU A 221 -2.53 -27.28 7.18
N TYR A 222 -3.46 -27.45 8.12
CA TYR A 222 -3.30 -27.06 9.53
C TYR A 222 -2.60 -28.14 10.36
N GLN A 223 -2.37 -29.32 9.76
CA GLN A 223 -1.58 -30.40 10.36
C GLN A 223 -0.10 -30.32 10.00
N GLU A 224 0.28 -29.40 9.11
CA GLU A 224 1.67 -29.23 8.70
C GLU A 224 2.55 -28.81 9.88
N PRO A 225 3.78 -29.37 10.00
CA PRO A 225 4.68 -29.02 11.10
C PRO A 225 4.92 -27.51 11.22
N THR A 226 5.13 -26.80 10.10
CA THR A 226 5.35 -25.36 10.12
C THR A 226 4.12 -24.59 10.58
N MET A 227 2.92 -24.98 10.11
CA MET A 227 1.65 -24.37 10.53
C MET A 227 1.36 -24.59 12.02
N SER A 228 1.69 -25.77 12.54
CA SER A 228 1.48 -26.11 13.96
C SER A 228 2.20 -25.17 14.94
N ARG A 229 3.29 -24.52 14.51
CA ARG A 229 4.01 -23.51 15.30
C ARG A 229 3.16 -22.27 15.54
N PHE A 230 2.24 -21.96 14.63
CA PHE A 230 1.35 -20.80 14.67
C PHE A 230 -0.10 -21.21 14.98
N LEU A 231 -0.32 -22.37 15.61
CA LEU A 231 -1.64 -22.80 16.02
C LEU A 231 -1.69 -23.03 17.54
N PRO A 232 -2.67 -22.45 18.25
CA PRO A 232 -2.90 -22.73 19.67
C PRO A 232 -3.65 -24.06 19.88
N VAL A 233 -3.99 -24.76 18.80
CA VAL A 233 -4.72 -26.03 18.79
C VAL A 233 -4.00 -27.07 17.95
N ARG A 234 -4.33 -28.34 18.15
CA ARG A 234 -3.97 -29.45 17.28
C ARG A 234 -5.19 -29.89 16.49
N VAL A 235 -5.16 -29.70 15.17
CA VAL A 235 -6.25 -30.07 14.26
C VAL A 235 -6.18 -31.55 13.91
N SER A 236 -7.25 -32.30 14.12
CA SER A 236 -7.37 -33.75 13.83
C SER A 236 -8.17 -34.04 12.56
N GLY A 237 -9.10 -33.18 12.18
CA GLY A 237 -10.01 -33.46 11.07
C GLY A 237 -11.10 -32.41 10.90
N LEU A 238 -12.25 -32.86 10.39
CA LEU A 238 -13.48 -32.09 10.33
C LEU A 238 -14.58 -32.79 11.12
N LYS A 239 -15.42 -32.02 11.80
CA LYS A 239 -16.60 -32.51 12.50
C LYS A 239 -17.82 -31.71 12.07
N ARG A 240 -18.92 -32.42 11.82
CA ARG A 240 -20.19 -31.83 11.40
C ARG A 240 -21.05 -31.51 12.61
N PHE A 241 -21.63 -30.32 12.62
CA PHE A 241 -22.58 -29.85 13.63
C PHE A 241 -23.90 -29.45 12.99
N ALA A 242 -25.01 -29.92 13.55
CA ALA A 242 -26.35 -29.55 13.09
C ALA A 242 -26.69 -28.10 13.42
N SER A 243 -26.22 -27.60 14.57
CA SER A 243 -26.33 -26.22 15.04
C SER A 243 -25.16 -25.90 15.98
N LEU A 244 -24.97 -24.61 16.30
CA LEU A 244 -23.92 -24.13 17.22
C LEU A 244 -24.54 -23.31 18.38
N PRO A 245 -25.32 -23.92 19.29
CA PRO A 245 -26.01 -23.20 20.37
C PRO A 245 -25.07 -22.42 21.30
N SER A 246 -23.86 -22.93 21.58
CA SER A 246 -22.87 -22.22 22.41
C SER A 246 -22.37 -20.95 21.73
N LEU A 247 -22.16 -20.99 20.41
CA LEU A 247 -21.80 -19.81 19.62
C LEU A 247 -22.96 -18.80 19.60
N GLU A 248 -24.19 -19.26 19.35
CA GLU A 248 -25.38 -18.41 19.35
C GLU A 248 -25.56 -17.70 20.72
N SER A 249 -25.30 -18.42 21.82
CA SER A 249 -25.30 -17.87 23.18
C SER A 249 -24.20 -16.82 23.41
N ALA A 250 -22.96 -17.10 22.96
CA ALA A 250 -21.84 -16.17 23.06
C ALA A 250 -22.11 -14.86 22.31
N LEU A 251 -22.84 -14.93 21.18
CA LEU A 251 -23.28 -13.78 20.40
C LEU A 251 -24.59 -13.15 20.90
N LYS A 252 -25.10 -13.61 22.06
CA LYS A 252 -26.33 -13.11 22.71
C LYS A 252 -27.56 -13.16 21.78
N GLY A 253 -27.62 -14.15 20.89
CA GLY A 253 -28.72 -14.31 19.94
C GLY A 253 -28.89 -13.17 18.93
N LYS A 254 -27.87 -12.32 18.74
CA LYS A 254 -27.93 -11.18 17.82
C LYS A 254 -27.64 -11.53 16.36
N ALA A 255 -27.15 -12.74 16.10
CA ALA A 255 -26.80 -13.22 14.77
C ALA A 255 -27.79 -14.28 14.30
N SER A 256 -27.92 -14.43 12.98
CA SER A 256 -28.77 -15.45 12.39
C SER A 256 -28.30 -16.86 12.78
N PRO A 257 -29.21 -17.80 13.10
CA PRO A 257 -28.84 -19.14 13.52
C PRO A 257 -28.12 -19.91 12.40
N LEU A 258 -27.03 -20.60 12.75
CA LEU A 258 -26.25 -21.39 11.81
C LEU A 258 -26.65 -22.86 11.87
N ARG A 259 -26.73 -23.51 10.70
CA ARG A 259 -27.13 -24.92 10.59
C ARG A 259 -26.19 -25.70 9.67
N ASN A 260 -26.01 -26.99 9.96
CA ASN A 260 -25.28 -27.95 9.13
C ASN A 260 -23.85 -27.49 8.76
N LEU A 261 -23.07 -27.07 9.77
CA LEU A 261 -21.71 -26.58 9.59
C LEU A 261 -20.66 -27.68 9.70
N LEU A 262 -19.53 -27.47 9.02
CA LEU A 262 -18.30 -28.22 9.18
C LEU A 262 -17.32 -27.34 9.95
N LEU A 263 -16.84 -27.86 11.09
CA LEU A 263 -15.81 -27.23 11.91
C LEU A 263 -14.55 -28.07 11.83
N GLN A 264 -13.40 -27.43 11.96
CA GLN A 264 -12.16 -28.15 12.19
C GLN A 264 -12.19 -28.81 13.57
N ASP A 265 -12.16 -30.14 13.57
CA ASP A 265 -12.02 -30.90 14.79
C ASP A 265 -10.60 -30.69 15.32
N SER A 266 -10.50 -30.20 16.55
CA SER A 266 -9.24 -29.78 17.12
C SER A 266 -9.27 -29.89 18.64
N LYS A 267 -8.08 -29.96 19.24
CA LYS A 267 -7.90 -29.94 20.69
C LYS A 267 -7.01 -28.76 21.08
N PRO A 268 -7.35 -27.98 22.11
CA PRO A 268 -6.48 -26.91 22.57
C PRO A 268 -5.13 -27.49 23.03
N VAL A 269 -4.05 -26.81 22.65
CA VAL A 269 -2.68 -27.11 23.09
C VAL A 269 -2.22 -26.03 24.07
N GLU A 270 -2.50 -24.77 23.75
CA GLU A 270 -2.20 -23.61 24.56
C GLU A 270 -3.29 -22.55 24.42
N GLY A 271 -3.32 -21.61 25.36
CA GLY A 271 -4.27 -20.50 25.35
C GLY A 271 -5.63 -20.79 25.99
N ARG A 272 -6.54 -19.84 25.81
CA ARG A 272 -7.90 -19.83 26.34
C ARG A 272 -8.89 -20.12 25.22
N VAL A 273 -9.76 -21.10 25.46
CA VAL A 273 -10.92 -21.34 24.60
C VAL A 273 -12.00 -20.32 24.95
N LEU A 274 -12.39 -19.50 23.99
CA LEU A 274 -13.42 -18.48 24.15
C LEU A 274 -14.82 -19.01 23.82
N VAL A 275 -14.91 -19.88 22.81
CA VAL A 275 -16.15 -20.52 22.39
C VAL A 275 -15.84 -21.98 22.03
N GLU A 276 -16.66 -22.90 22.50
CA GLU A 276 -16.60 -24.33 22.18
C GLU A 276 -17.99 -24.89 21.92
N GLU A 277 -18.05 -25.95 21.11
CA GLU A 277 -19.29 -26.66 20.81
C GLU A 277 -19.07 -28.17 20.88
N GLY A 278 -19.80 -28.85 21.75
CA GLY A 278 -19.69 -30.32 21.91
C GLY A 278 -18.25 -30.83 22.09
N GLY A 279 -17.44 -30.10 22.86
CA GLY A 279 -16.02 -30.39 23.13
C GLY A 279 -15.04 -30.04 22.01
N THR A 280 -15.49 -29.42 20.91
CA THR A 280 -14.64 -28.92 19.83
C THR A 280 -14.51 -27.39 19.95
N PRO A 281 -13.29 -26.84 20.09
CA PRO A 281 -13.11 -25.40 20.23
C PRO A 281 -13.40 -24.69 18.90
N ILE A 282 -14.21 -23.63 18.96
CA ILE A 282 -14.53 -22.77 17.82
C ILE A 282 -13.55 -21.60 17.74
N LEU A 283 -13.30 -20.95 18.88
CA LEU A 283 -12.48 -19.75 18.96
C LEU A 283 -11.49 -19.93 20.11
N VAL A 284 -10.20 -19.88 19.79
CA VAL A 284 -9.11 -20.04 20.76
C VAL A 284 -8.16 -18.88 20.64
N GLU A 285 -7.88 -18.24 21.76
CA GLU A 285 -6.90 -17.17 21.86
C GLU A 285 -5.71 -17.65 22.68
N SER A 286 -4.50 -17.51 22.15
CA SER A 286 -3.25 -17.69 22.87
C SER A 286 -2.39 -16.42 22.77
N SER A 287 -1.39 -16.33 23.62
CA SER A 287 -0.39 -15.25 23.59
C SER A 287 1.00 -15.85 23.48
N ARG A 288 1.88 -15.16 22.75
CA ARG A 288 3.29 -15.53 22.64
C ARG A 288 4.14 -14.27 22.70
N GLY A 289 4.98 -14.17 23.74
CA GLY A 289 5.63 -12.91 24.08
C GLY A 289 4.57 -11.84 24.37
N ARG A 290 4.64 -10.70 23.67
CA ARG A 290 3.62 -9.64 23.71
C ARG A 290 2.56 -9.78 22.62
N GLY A 291 2.71 -10.74 21.71
CA GLY A 291 1.79 -10.94 20.59
C GLY A 291 0.61 -11.82 20.91
N ARG A 292 -0.34 -11.83 19.97
CA ARG A 292 -1.60 -12.55 20.07
C ARG A 292 -1.71 -13.55 18.93
N LEU A 293 -2.19 -14.74 19.26
CA LEU A 293 -2.46 -15.80 18.31
C LEU A 293 -3.94 -16.18 18.43
N LEU A 294 -4.70 -15.92 17.39
CA LEU A 294 -6.11 -16.27 17.32
C LEU A 294 -6.29 -17.44 16.36
N TYR A 295 -7.07 -18.43 16.77
CA TYR A 295 -7.52 -19.50 15.91
C TYR A 295 -9.04 -19.56 15.87
N LEU A 296 -9.58 -19.66 14.66
CA LEU A 296 -10.99 -19.82 14.40
C LEU A 296 -11.21 -21.13 13.63
N ALA A 297 -11.95 -22.09 14.19
CA ALA A 297 -12.17 -23.40 13.56
C ALA A 297 -13.16 -23.39 12.37
N LEU A 298 -13.75 -22.23 12.07
CA LEU A 298 -14.79 -22.03 11.07
C LEU A 298 -14.22 -21.54 9.73
N ASP A 299 -14.75 -22.06 8.63
CA ASP A 299 -14.45 -21.60 7.28
C ASP A 299 -15.30 -20.37 6.90
N ILE A 300 -14.76 -19.18 7.14
CA ILE A 300 -15.47 -17.92 6.87
C ILE A 300 -15.45 -17.50 5.39
N GLY A 301 -14.69 -18.19 4.53
CA GLY A 301 -14.63 -17.88 3.10
C GLY A 301 -15.70 -18.57 2.26
N ARG A 302 -16.45 -19.51 2.84
CA ARG A 302 -17.48 -20.28 2.15
C ARG A 302 -18.88 -20.08 2.74
N PRO A 303 -19.94 -20.18 1.92
CA PRO A 303 -21.31 -20.23 2.44
C PRO A 303 -21.49 -21.40 3.43
N PRO A 304 -22.31 -21.25 4.48
CA PRO A 304 -23.14 -20.07 4.76
C PRO A 304 -22.39 -18.92 5.46
N LEU A 305 -21.19 -19.17 5.99
CA LEU A 305 -20.46 -18.23 6.85
C LEU A 305 -19.98 -16.98 6.12
N SER A 306 -19.57 -17.08 4.86
CA SER A 306 -19.13 -15.92 4.06
C SER A 306 -20.22 -14.87 3.84
N ARG A 307 -21.48 -15.20 4.12
CA ARG A 307 -22.65 -14.30 4.03
C ARG A 307 -23.33 -14.10 5.38
N TRP A 308 -22.70 -14.56 6.46
CA TRP A 308 -23.30 -14.55 7.78
C TRP A 308 -23.13 -13.18 8.44
N ASP A 309 -24.24 -12.63 8.91
CA ASP A 309 -24.35 -11.36 9.62
C ASP A 309 -23.63 -11.34 10.98
N GLY A 310 -23.40 -12.52 11.57
CA GLY A 310 -22.70 -12.67 12.84
C GLY A 310 -21.18 -12.54 12.78
N LEU A 311 -20.55 -12.46 11.60
CA LEU A 311 -19.09 -12.40 11.50
C LEU A 311 -18.47 -11.22 12.27
N PRO A 312 -18.95 -9.96 12.15
CA PRO A 312 -18.39 -8.85 12.92
C PRO A 312 -18.50 -9.08 14.43
N LEU A 313 -19.63 -9.62 14.89
CA LEU A 313 -19.86 -9.93 16.31
C LEU A 313 -18.91 -11.03 16.83
N LEU A 314 -18.58 -12.01 15.98
CA LEU A 314 -17.62 -13.05 16.31
C LEU A 314 -16.21 -12.48 16.52
N PHE A 315 -15.75 -11.60 15.62
CA PHE A 315 -14.45 -10.93 15.77
C PHE A 315 -14.43 -9.97 16.97
N ALA A 316 -15.56 -9.33 17.29
CA ALA A 316 -15.71 -8.47 18.47
C ALA A 316 -15.47 -9.22 19.81
N LEU A 317 -15.66 -10.55 19.87
CA LEU A 317 -15.39 -11.34 21.07
C LEU A 317 -13.90 -11.34 21.46
N VAL A 318 -13.01 -11.14 20.49
CA VAL A 318 -11.55 -11.12 20.68
C VAL A 318 -11.06 -9.68 20.95
N GLY A 319 -11.87 -8.68 20.60
CA GLY A 319 -11.48 -7.27 20.64
C GLY A 319 -10.38 -6.92 19.63
N PRO A 320 -9.82 -5.70 19.71
CA PRO A 320 -8.87 -5.20 18.72
C PRO A 320 -7.62 -6.08 18.65
N LEU A 321 -7.35 -6.67 17.48
CA LEU A 321 -6.19 -7.53 17.26
C LEU A 321 -4.86 -6.79 17.47
N HIS A 322 -4.85 -5.50 17.16
CA HIS A 322 -3.73 -4.62 17.39
C HIS A 322 -4.07 -3.65 18.52
N GLN A 323 -3.37 -3.77 19.64
CA GLN A 323 -3.32 -2.72 20.65
C GLN A 323 -2.12 -1.84 20.31
N PRO A 324 -2.30 -0.55 19.99
CA PRO A 324 -1.17 0.33 19.71
C PRO A 324 -0.29 0.40 20.96
N GLU A 325 0.90 -0.24 20.92
CA GLU A 325 1.81 -0.36 22.08
C GLU A 325 2.36 0.98 22.58
N ARG A 326 2.12 2.03 21.82
CA ARG A 326 2.10 3.42 22.25
C ARG A 326 0.96 4.02 21.43
N ALA A 327 0.13 4.88 22.02
CA ALA A 327 -0.44 5.95 21.20
C ALA A 327 0.72 6.42 20.33
N PRO A 328 0.63 6.35 18.97
CA PRO A 328 1.75 6.83 18.17
C PRO A 328 2.14 8.14 18.83
N LEU A 329 3.43 8.31 19.18
CA LEU A 329 3.94 9.67 19.44
C LEU A 329 3.33 10.42 18.32
N THR A 330 2.32 11.21 18.64
CA THR A 330 1.35 11.52 17.64
C THR A 330 2.21 12.27 16.64
N THR A 331 2.39 11.69 15.46
CA THR A 331 2.38 12.51 14.28
C THR A 331 0.93 12.97 14.16
N THR A 332 0.42 13.64 15.21
CA THR A 332 -0.29 14.89 15.10
C THR A 332 0.58 15.58 14.09
N TRP A 333 0.07 15.60 12.87
CA TRP A 333 0.29 16.73 11.98
C TRP A 333 -0.09 17.93 12.81
N ASP A 334 0.87 18.34 13.63
CA ASP A 334 0.72 19.35 14.62
C ASP A 334 0.37 20.58 13.79
N GLU A 335 -0.61 21.37 14.21
CA GLU A 335 -0.96 22.59 13.46
C GLU A 335 0.29 23.44 13.18
N SER A 336 1.32 23.30 14.02
CA SER A 336 2.67 23.83 13.86
C SER A 336 3.40 23.34 12.59
N VAL A 337 3.29 22.06 12.21
CA VAL A 337 3.90 21.47 11.00
C VAL A 337 3.17 21.96 9.75
N ILE A 338 1.83 21.94 9.75
CA ILE A 338 1.03 22.49 8.65
C ILE A 338 1.28 23.99 8.50
N ALA A 339 1.31 24.73 9.60
CA ALA A 339 1.65 26.14 9.60
C ALA A 339 3.07 26.35 9.04
N GLN A 340 4.08 25.61 9.50
CA GLN A 340 5.45 25.72 8.99
C GLN A 340 5.58 25.34 7.51
N LEU A 341 4.77 24.39 7.02
CA LEU A 341 4.67 24.04 5.60
C LEU A 341 4.02 25.15 4.77
N PHE A 342 2.97 25.82 5.29
CA PHE A 342 2.39 27.02 4.67
C PHE A 342 3.34 28.22 4.69
N TRP A 343 4.17 28.34 5.74
CA TRP A 343 5.16 29.40 5.87
C TRP A 343 6.45 29.14 5.09
N ASN A 344 6.63 27.96 4.47
CA ASN A 344 7.80 27.69 3.63
C ASN A 344 7.48 27.98 2.15
N PRO A 345 7.98 29.09 1.58
CA PRO A 345 7.64 29.51 0.21
C PRO A 345 8.09 28.50 -0.85
N SER A 346 9.10 27.69 -0.56
CA SER A 346 9.58 26.65 -1.48
C SER A 346 8.62 25.46 -1.61
N PHE A 347 7.88 25.14 -0.54
CA PHE A 347 6.83 24.12 -0.57
C PHE A 347 5.66 24.56 -1.45
N LEU A 348 5.11 25.75 -1.22
CA LEU A 348 4.03 26.30 -2.07
C LEU A 348 4.43 26.40 -3.55
N ALA A 349 5.69 26.76 -3.83
CA ALA A 349 6.22 26.85 -5.19
C ALA A 349 6.36 25.50 -5.91
N THR A 350 6.46 24.40 -5.15
CA THR A 350 6.62 23.05 -5.70
C THR A 350 5.28 22.42 -6.11
N TYR A 351 4.16 22.81 -5.47
CA TYR A 351 2.85 22.19 -5.70
C TYR A 351 1.84 23.10 -6.39
N VAL A 352 1.94 24.41 -6.17
CA VAL A 352 1.18 25.40 -6.92
C VAL A 352 2.19 26.09 -7.82
N PRO A 353 2.08 26.03 -9.16
CA PRO A 353 2.91 26.86 -10.01
C PRO A 353 2.52 28.32 -9.75
N ILE A 354 3.15 28.93 -8.75
CA ILE A 354 2.74 30.20 -8.13
C ILE A 354 2.53 31.27 -9.20
N ARG A 355 3.41 31.33 -10.20
CA ARG A 355 3.29 32.26 -11.33
C ARG A 355 2.02 32.01 -12.15
N ALA A 356 1.75 30.76 -12.51
CA ALA A 356 0.55 30.40 -13.26
C ALA A 356 -0.72 30.64 -12.44
N PHE A 357 -0.69 30.34 -11.13
CA PHE A 357 -1.79 30.61 -10.21
C PHE A 357 -2.09 32.11 -10.07
N PHE A 358 -1.07 32.94 -9.86
CA PHE A 358 -1.25 34.39 -9.77
C PHE A 358 -1.74 34.99 -11.10
N LEU A 359 -1.21 34.54 -12.24
CA LEU A 359 -1.69 34.97 -13.55
C LEU A 359 -3.15 34.55 -13.78
N TRP A 360 -3.52 33.34 -13.37
CA TRP A 360 -4.91 32.88 -13.41
C TRP A 360 -5.78 33.78 -12.54
N LEU A 361 -5.43 33.96 -11.27
CA LEU A 361 -6.19 34.78 -10.33
C LEU A 361 -6.40 36.20 -10.85
N LEU A 362 -5.35 36.83 -11.41
CA LEU A 362 -5.45 38.15 -12.03
C LEU A 362 -6.39 38.16 -13.23
N PHE A 363 -6.34 37.14 -14.10
CA PHE A 363 -7.27 37.01 -15.22
C PHE A 363 -8.72 36.84 -14.74
N TYR A 364 -8.97 36.02 -13.71
CA TYR A 364 -10.32 35.83 -13.15
C TYR A 364 -10.86 37.13 -12.55
N VAL A 365 -10.12 37.73 -11.61
CA VAL A 365 -10.55 38.94 -10.90
C VAL A 365 -10.67 40.11 -11.86
N GLY A 366 -9.74 40.24 -12.81
CA GLY A 366 -9.78 41.22 -13.88
C GLY A 366 -11.00 41.06 -14.78
N GLY A 367 -11.30 39.82 -15.21
CA GLY A 367 -12.48 39.50 -16.01
C GLY A 367 -13.79 39.81 -15.29
N VAL A 368 -13.91 39.41 -14.01
CA VAL A 368 -15.11 39.70 -13.19
C VAL A 368 -15.25 41.21 -12.98
N SER A 369 -14.16 41.92 -12.71
CA SER A 369 -14.16 43.37 -12.52
C SER A 369 -14.55 44.12 -13.78
N LEU A 370 -14.06 43.68 -14.95
CA LEU A 370 -14.43 44.23 -16.25
C LEU A 370 -15.91 43.99 -16.55
N LEU A 371 -16.42 42.79 -16.31
CA LEU A 371 -17.85 42.46 -16.51
C LEU A 371 -18.76 43.24 -15.55
N ALA A 372 -18.36 43.40 -14.29
CA ALA A 372 -19.07 44.22 -13.32
C ALA A 372 -19.08 45.71 -13.71
N TRP A 373 -17.97 46.21 -14.25
CA TRP A 373 -17.89 47.57 -14.78
C TRP A 373 -18.77 47.77 -16.02
N LEU A 374 -18.76 46.84 -16.97
CA LEU A 374 -19.63 46.85 -18.16
C LEU A 374 -21.12 46.77 -17.78
N TRP A 375 -21.45 45.96 -16.77
CA TRP A 375 -22.80 45.90 -16.21
C TRP A 375 -23.23 47.25 -15.63
N ARG A 376 -22.35 47.91 -14.86
CA ARG A 376 -22.63 49.22 -14.25
C ARG A 376 -22.74 50.34 -15.28
N ARG A 377 -21.96 50.27 -16.37
CA ARG A 377 -21.99 51.23 -17.48
C ARG A 377 -23.18 51.01 -18.43
N GLN A 378 -23.96 49.92 -18.25
CA GLN A 378 -25.11 49.56 -19.07
C GLN A 378 -24.79 49.50 -20.58
N THR A 379 -23.52 49.28 -20.93
CA THR A 379 -23.07 49.25 -22.33
C THR A 379 -23.59 48.03 -23.07
N TRP A 380 -23.80 46.94 -22.33
CA TRP A 380 -24.27 45.66 -22.85
C TRP A 380 -25.61 45.27 -22.21
N PRO A 381 -26.49 44.56 -22.95
CA PRO A 381 -27.74 44.07 -22.39
C PRO A 381 -27.47 43.03 -21.28
N ARG A 382 -28.24 43.11 -20.19
CA ARG A 382 -28.07 42.29 -18.97
C ARG A 382 -27.95 40.77 -19.21
N ARG A 383 -28.58 40.26 -20.28
CA ARG A 383 -28.49 38.83 -20.66
C ARG A 383 -27.09 38.47 -21.17
N THR A 384 -26.45 39.35 -21.95
CA THR A 384 -25.13 39.10 -22.53
C THR A 384 -24.01 39.16 -21.49
N THR A 385 -24.10 40.08 -20.54
CA THR A 385 -23.16 40.17 -19.42
C THR A 385 -23.30 38.99 -18.45
N ALA A 386 -24.52 38.52 -18.20
CA ALA A 386 -24.77 37.31 -17.40
C ALA A 386 -24.22 36.05 -18.10
N LEU A 387 -24.42 35.92 -19.42
CA LEU A 387 -23.87 34.81 -20.20
C LEU A 387 -22.33 34.84 -20.21
N ALA A 388 -21.74 36.02 -20.40
CA ALA A 388 -20.28 36.20 -20.39
C ALA A 388 -19.67 35.87 -19.03
N LEU A 389 -20.35 36.21 -17.92
CA LEU A 389 -19.93 35.82 -16.57
C LEU A 389 -19.97 34.30 -16.38
N LEU A 390 -21.05 33.65 -16.81
CA LEU A 390 -21.16 32.19 -16.75
C LEU A 390 -20.08 31.50 -17.60
N CYS A 391 -19.80 32.03 -18.80
CA CYS A 391 -18.71 31.54 -19.65
C CYS A 391 -17.34 31.74 -18.99
N LEU A 392 -17.08 32.88 -18.36
CA LEU A 392 -15.84 33.14 -17.64
C LEU A 392 -15.66 32.15 -16.46
N ILE A 393 -16.72 31.92 -15.68
CA ILE A 393 -16.70 30.96 -14.57
C ILE A 393 -16.45 29.54 -15.09
N ALA A 394 -17.20 29.10 -16.10
CA ALA A 394 -17.06 27.76 -16.68
C ALA A 394 -15.67 27.55 -17.29
N PHE A 395 -15.16 28.52 -18.06
CA PHE A 395 -13.82 28.47 -18.63
C PHE A 395 -12.76 28.47 -17.52
N SER A 396 -12.94 29.27 -16.47
CA SER A 396 -12.00 29.32 -15.34
C SER A 396 -11.91 28.03 -14.56
N GLY A 397 -13.05 27.40 -14.29
CA GLY A 397 -13.09 26.10 -13.61
C GLY A 397 -12.48 25.00 -14.48
N PHE A 398 -12.87 24.91 -15.75
CA PHE A 398 -12.44 23.82 -16.62
C PHE A 398 -10.98 23.96 -17.07
N ALA A 399 -10.56 25.14 -17.55
CA ALA A 399 -9.18 25.36 -17.97
C ALA A 399 -8.21 25.37 -16.77
N GLY A 400 -8.63 25.92 -15.63
CA GLY A 400 -7.88 25.83 -14.37
C GLY A 400 -7.65 24.38 -13.96
N TYR A 401 -8.70 23.54 -13.95
CA TYR A 401 -8.57 22.13 -13.64
C TYR A 401 -7.54 21.41 -14.51
N PHE A 402 -7.58 21.57 -15.84
CA PHE A 402 -6.61 20.94 -16.73
C PHE A 402 -5.18 21.44 -16.53
N GLN A 403 -5.00 22.73 -16.23
CA GLN A 403 -3.69 23.32 -16.00
C GLN A 403 -3.05 22.85 -14.69
N PHE A 404 -3.84 22.69 -13.62
CA PHE A 404 -3.33 22.34 -12.29
C PHE A 404 -3.28 20.82 -12.02
N VAL A 405 -4.09 20.00 -12.72
CA VAL A 405 -4.06 18.53 -12.58
C VAL A 405 -2.76 17.91 -13.07
N ARG A 406 -2.06 18.55 -14.02
CA ARG A 406 -0.82 18.01 -14.58
C ARG A 406 0.43 18.32 -13.77
N GLY A 407 0.33 19.14 -12.71
CA GLY A 407 1.50 19.78 -12.10
C GLY A 407 2.13 20.76 -13.10
N GLY A 408 2.41 21.98 -12.65
CA GLY A 408 2.96 23.02 -13.54
C GLY A 408 4.26 22.64 -14.22
#